data_AF-A0A851MZX6-F1
#
_entry.id   AF-A0A851MZX6-F1
#
_cell.length_a   1.000
_cell.length_b   1.000
_cell.length_c   1.000
_cell.angle_alpha   90.00
_cell.angle_beta   90.00
_cell.angle_gamma   90.00
#
_symmetry.space_group_name_H-M   'P 1'
#
loop_
_entity.id
_entity.type
_entity.pdbx_description
1 polymer ?
#
loop_
_entity_poly.entity_id
_entity_poly.type
_entity_poly.pdbx_seq_one_letter_code
_entity_poly.pdbx_strand_id
1 'polypeptide(L)'
;DKKGQRINSAPQQIEVFPPFRLLPRKVTLIIGATIQITSEGGPQPLSNIIFSMDNEHVASVNSTGLVRGAAIGSGMVTGVVQAVDAETGTLVVVSQDKVEVEVVQLTAVRIWAPITRMKTGTQMPVYVMGITSSQTPFSFASAVPGLAFHWSVTKRDTLDVKTRHSEASVQLPAKYNFAVDVHGRVKGRTGLKVVVKVLDPAANQFYMAQELSDEIQIQVFEKLHLVAPGVETEQILMSPNSFIKLRTNR
;
A
#
# COMPACT_ATOMS: atom_id res chain seq x y z
N ASP A 1 -23.52 51.49 -49.51
CA ASP A 1 -22.10 51.44 -49.07
C ASP A 1 -22.08 50.79 -47.69
N LYS A 2 -21.70 49.51 -47.57
CA LYS A 2 -20.35 49.06 -47.19
C LYS A 2 -19.96 49.63 -45.82
N LYS A 3 -20.08 48.89 -44.72
CA LYS A 3 -19.38 47.61 -44.48
C LYS A 3 -19.97 46.97 -43.23
N GLY A 4 -20.30 45.69 -43.30
CA GLY A 4 -20.40 44.86 -42.11
C GLY A 4 -19.03 44.89 -41.40
N GLN A 5 -18.93 45.71 -40.37
CA GLN A 5 -17.69 45.95 -39.65
C GLN A 5 -17.47 44.75 -38.72
N ARG A 6 -16.61 43.82 -39.14
CA ARG A 6 -16.16 42.73 -38.26
C ARG A 6 -15.21 43.33 -37.23
N ILE A 7 -15.66 43.31 -35.97
CA ILE A 7 -14.85 43.65 -34.81
C ILE A 7 -14.02 42.39 -34.51
N ASN A 8 -12.70 42.50 -34.65
CA ASN A 8 -11.78 41.43 -34.29
C ASN A 8 -11.03 41.83 -33.02
N SER A 9 -10.97 40.93 -32.04
CA SER A 9 -10.08 41.06 -30.89
C SER A 9 -8.69 40.53 -31.23
N ALA A 10 -7.70 40.91 -30.42
CA ALA A 10 -6.39 40.25 -30.47
C ALA A 10 -6.56 38.75 -30.15
N PRO A 11 -5.88 37.84 -30.87
CA PRO A 11 -5.89 36.42 -30.53
C PRO A 11 -5.33 36.22 -29.12
N GLN A 12 -6.11 35.60 -28.24
CA GLN A 12 -5.67 35.26 -26.88
C GLN A 12 -5.26 33.79 -26.86
N GLN A 13 -4.07 33.50 -26.36
CA GLN A 13 -3.60 32.12 -26.20
C GLN A 13 -4.39 31.48 -25.05
N ILE A 14 -5.14 30.42 -25.37
CA ILE A 14 -5.90 29.65 -24.38
C ILE A 14 -5.17 28.33 -24.17
N GLU A 15 -4.79 28.07 -22.93
CA GLU A 15 -4.26 26.78 -22.51
C GLU A 15 -5.29 26.03 -21.67
N VAL A 16 -5.54 24.78 -22.04
CA VAL A 16 -6.48 23.90 -21.33
C VAL A 16 -5.68 22.77 -20.72
N PHE A 17 -5.81 22.59 -19.41
CA PHE A 17 -5.12 21.55 -18.65
C PHE A 17 -6.12 20.64 -17.92
N PRO A 18 -5.74 19.38 -17.62
CA PRO A 18 -6.51 18.51 -16.74
C PRO A 18 -6.72 19.16 -15.36
N PRO A 19 -7.79 18.81 -14.62
CA PRO A 19 -8.02 19.37 -13.30
C PRO A 19 -6.83 19.06 -12.38
N PHE A 20 -6.43 20.04 -11.57
CA PHE A 20 -5.44 19.85 -10.52
C PHE A 20 -6.00 18.89 -9.48
N ARG A 21 -5.25 17.81 -9.20
CA ARG A 21 -5.65 16.76 -8.27
C ARG A 21 -4.52 16.37 -7.34
N LEU A 22 -4.81 16.29 -6.06
CA LEU A 22 -3.92 15.71 -5.06
C LEU A 22 -4.25 14.23 -4.85
N LEU A 23 -3.19 13.44 -4.71
CA LEU A 23 -3.25 12.00 -4.49
C LEU A 23 -2.33 11.59 -3.33
N PRO A 24 -2.75 10.60 -2.53
CA PRO A 24 -4.08 9.98 -2.52
C PRO A 24 -5.17 10.91 -1.96
N ARG A 25 -6.45 10.58 -2.18
CA ARG A 25 -7.60 11.41 -1.74
C ARG A 25 -7.89 11.37 -0.25
N LYS A 26 -7.62 10.22 0.36
CA LYS A 26 -7.73 9.99 1.78
C LYS A 26 -6.49 9.26 2.25
N VAL A 27 -5.94 9.72 3.36
CA VAL A 27 -4.78 9.16 4.03
C VAL A 27 -5.17 8.80 5.45
N THR A 28 -4.80 7.60 5.87
CA THR A 28 -4.79 7.23 7.29
C THR A 28 -3.35 6.99 7.72
N LEU A 29 -2.90 7.61 8.81
CA LEU A 29 -1.57 7.49 9.41
C LEU A 29 -1.67 7.10 10.88
N ILE A 30 -0.59 6.57 11.43
CA ILE A 30 -0.38 6.55 12.89
C ILE A 30 0.51 7.72 13.32
N ILE A 31 0.57 7.95 14.62
CA ILE A 31 1.47 8.96 15.20
C ILE A 31 2.91 8.69 14.78
N GLY A 32 3.59 9.71 14.25
CA GLY A 32 4.97 9.65 13.80
C GLY A 32 5.17 9.10 12.38
N ALA A 33 4.12 8.56 11.73
CA ALA A 33 4.19 8.12 10.34
C ALA A 33 4.15 9.29 9.37
N THR A 34 4.75 9.07 8.19
CA THR A 34 4.81 10.05 7.11
C THR A 34 4.31 9.48 5.79
N ILE A 35 3.65 10.30 4.98
CA ILE A 35 3.28 9.98 3.61
C ILE A 35 3.53 11.17 2.68
N GLN A 36 3.82 10.87 1.42
CA GLN A 36 3.96 11.88 0.38
C GLN A 36 2.63 12.08 -0.33
N ILE A 37 2.15 13.32 -0.40
CA ILE A 37 1.05 13.71 -1.29
C ILE A 37 1.65 14.18 -2.61
N THR A 38 1.14 13.66 -3.72
CA THR A 38 1.55 14.03 -5.07
C THR A 38 0.44 14.77 -5.78
N SER A 39 0.80 15.70 -6.66
CA SER A 39 -0.14 16.41 -7.52
C SER A 39 -0.13 15.85 -8.94
N GLU A 40 -1.29 15.81 -9.58
CA GLU A 40 -1.49 15.49 -10.99
C GLU A 40 -2.35 16.56 -11.66
N GLY A 41 -2.14 16.79 -12.97
CA GLY A 41 -2.88 17.82 -13.72
C GLY A 41 -2.51 19.25 -13.31
N GLY A 42 -3.31 20.23 -13.71
CA GLY A 42 -3.07 21.65 -13.47
C GLY A 42 -2.16 22.32 -14.53
N PRO A 43 -2.00 23.66 -14.42
CA PRO A 43 -1.22 24.44 -15.37
C PRO A 43 0.27 24.05 -15.30
N GLN A 44 0.91 23.92 -16.46
CA GLN A 44 2.32 23.54 -16.58
C GLN A 44 3.17 24.78 -16.90
N PRO A 45 4.37 24.93 -16.28
CA PRO A 45 4.94 24.06 -15.27
C PRO A 45 4.33 24.28 -13.87
N LEU A 46 4.07 23.19 -13.14
CA LEU A 46 3.57 23.16 -11.76
C LEU A 46 4.63 23.62 -10.74
N SER A 47 5.14 24.83 -10.89
CA SER A 47 6.35 25.29 -10.18
C SER A 47 6.08 25.80 -8.76
N ASN A 48 4.84 26.21 -8.45
CA ASN A 48 4.47 26.76 -7.14
C ASN A 48 3.17 26.16 -6.61
N ILE A 49 3.28 24.99 -5.98
CA ILE A 49 2.20 24.41 -5.17
C ILE A 49 2.47 24.75 -3.72
N ILE A 50 1.52 25.43 -3.08
CA ILE A 50 1.57 25.73 -1.64
C ILE A 50 0.68 24.73 -0.93
N PHE A 51 1.27 23.98 0.00
CA PHE A 51 0.55 23.07 0.88
C PHE A 51 0.27 23.74 2.22
N SER A 52 -0.95 23.57 2.72
CA SER A 52 -1.34 23.98 4.06
C SER A 52 -2.18 22.89 4.73
N MET A 53 -2.11 22.84 6.06
CA MET A 53 -2.93 21.96 6.89
C MET A 53 -3.92 22.82 7.68
N ASP A 54 -5.17 22.40 7.76
CA ASP A 54 -6.18 23.07 8.60
C ASP A 54 -5.93 22.92 10.11
N ASN A 55 -5.33 21.80 10.53
CA ASN A 55 -5.07 21.47 11.92
C ASN A 55 -3.65 20.92 12.11
N GLU A 56 -2.71 21.81 12.42
CA GLU A 56 -1.30 21.48 12.65
C GLU A 56 -1.05 20.64 13.92
N HIS A 57 -2.01 20.59 14.86
CA HIS A 57 -1.91 19.71 16.03
C HIS A 57 -2.06 18.24 15.65
N VAL A 58 -2.86 17.92 14.61
CA VAL A 58 -3.11 16.55 14.15
C VAL A 58 -1.99 16.08 13.23
N ALA A 59 -1.63 16.88 12.24
CA ALA A 59 -0.57 16.55 11.29
C ALA A 59 0.12 17.81 10.77
N SER A 60 1.34 17.68 10.26
CA SER A 60 2.07 18.77 9.60
C SER A 60 2.35 18.40 8.15
N VAL A 61 2.36 19.40 7.26
CA VAL A 61 2.73 19.23 5.85
C VAL A 61 3.87 20.19 5.52
N ASN A 62 4.89 19.70 4.80
CA ASN A 62 5.99 20.54 4.36
C ASN A 62 5.75 21.10 2.94
N SER A 63 6.67 21.95 2.46
CA SER A 63 6.59 22.55 1.12
C SER A 63 6.64 21.54 -0.03
N THR A 64 7.12 20.32 0.21
CA THR A 64 7.15 19.25 -0.80
C THR A 64 5.89 18.39 -0.79
N GLY A 65 4.93 18.60 0.12
CA GLY A 65 3.73 17.77 0.27
C GLY A 65 3.95 16.50 1.11
N LEU A 66 5.05 16.40 1.86
CA LEU A 66 5.27 15.34 2.85
C LEU A 66 4.47 15.65 4.11
N VAL A 67 3.51 14.78 4.43
CA VAL A 67 2.65 14.88 5.59
C VAL A 67 3.18 13.98 6.70
N ARG A 68 3.24 14.49 7.94
CA ARG A 68 3.60 13.75 9.15
C ARG A 68 2.48 13.80 10.18
N GLY A 69 2.03 12.63 10.66
CA GLY A 69 1.07 12.52 11.74
C GLY A 69 1.69 12.86 13.10
N ALA A 70 1.03 13.74 13.87
CA ALA A 70 1.51 14.26 15.15
C ALA A 70 0.62 13.82 16.33
N ALA A 71 -0.70 13.95 16.20
CA ALA A 71 -1.65 13.57 17.23
C ALA A 71 -2.92 12.98 16.61
N ILE A 72 -3.67 12.20 17.40
CA ILE A 72 -4.91 11.57 16.96
C ILE A 72 -5.92 12.63 16.56
N GLY A 73 -6.54 12.44 15.40
CA GLY A 73 -7.58 13.33 14.90
C GLY A 73 -7.70 13.27 13.39
N SER A 74 -8.56 14.13 12.85
CA SER A 74 -8.71 14.32 11.42
C SER A 74 -8.39 15.77 11.05
N GLY A 75 -7.98 15.95 9.80
CA GLY A 75 -7.80 17.25 9.19
C GLY A 75 -7.72 17.14 7.68
N MET A 76 -7.55 18.29 7.03
CA MET A 76 -7.48 18.44 5.59
C MET A 76 -6.20 19.15 5.19
N VAL A 77 -5.45 18.52 4.30
CA VAL A 77 -4.37 19.17 3.57
C VAL A 77 -4.94 19.83 2.33
N THR A 78 -4.68 21.11 2.16
CA THR A 78 -5.03 21.86 0.96
C THR A 78 -3.76 22.15 0.15
N GLY A 79 -3.77 21.81 -1.13
CA GLY A 79 -2.74 22.23 -2.08
C GLY A 79 -3.32 23.29 -3.00
N VAL A 80 -2.59 24.38 -3.16
CA VAL A 80 -3.00 25.54 -3.95
C VAL A 80 -1.95 25.83 -5.01
N VAL A 81 -2.36 25.88 -6.26
CA VAL A 81 -1.52 26.31 -7.38
C VAL A 81 -1.68 27.80 -7.57
N GLN A 82 -0.58 28.54 -7.38
CA GLN A 82 -0.53 29.96 -7.64
C GLN A 82 0.15 30.24 -8.97
N ALA A 83 -0.41 31.18 -9.74
CA ALA A 83 0.23 31.74 -10.92
C ALA A 83 0.30 33.26 -10.79
N VAL A 84 1.26 33.86 -11.49
CA VAL A 84 1.34 35.31 -11.65
C VAL A 84 0.44 35.69 -12.81
N ASP A 85 -0.54 36.54 -12.55
CA ASP A 85 -1.37 37.11 -13.60
C ASP A 85 -0.51 38.00 -14.51
N ALA A 86 -0.54 37.73 -15.81
CA ALA A 86 0.26 38.41 -16.82
C ALA A 86 -0.12 39.89 -16.98
N GLU A 87 -1.35 40.27 -16.63
CA GLU A 87 -1.84 41.66 -16.76
C GLU A 87 -1.61 42.48 -15.49
N THR A 88 -1.83 41.89 -14.31
CA THR A 88 -1.77 42.61 -13.03
C THR A 88 -0.48 42.39 -12.25
N GLY A 89 0.33 41.38 -12.60
CA GLY A 89 1.54 41.00 -11.86
C GLY A 89 1.27 40.46 -10.45
N THR A 90 0.01 40.15 -10.13
CA THR A 90 -0.39 39.65 -8.80
C THR A 90 -0.46 38.12 -8.77
N LEU A 91 -0.25 37.54 -7.59
CA LEU A 91 -0.40 36.09 -7.38
C LEU A 91 -1.88 35.74 -7.25
N VAL A 92 -2.38 34.94 -8.19
CA VAL A 92 -3.77 34.46 -8.21
C VAL A 92 -3.80 32.95 -8.02
N VAL A 93 -4.77 32.47 -7.25
CA VAL A 93 -5.05 31.03 -7.11
C VAL A 93 -5.73 30.53 -8.38
N VAL A 94 -5.02 29.71 -9.15
CA VAL A 94 -5.55 29.14 -10.40
C VAL A 94 -6.31 27.85 -10.15
N SER A 95 -5.82 27.04 -9.20
CA SER A 95 -6.45 25.79 -8.86
C SER A 95 -6.15 25.39 -7.43
N GLN A 96 -7.05 24.62 -6.82
CA GLN A 96 -6.87 24.09 -5.47
C GLN A 96 -7.51 22.71 -5.38
N ASP A 97 -6.96 21.88 -4.50
CA ASP A 97 -7.54 20.58 -4.18
C ASP A 97 -7.20 20.18 -2.73
N LYS A 98 -7.96 19.22 -2.21
CA LYS A 98 -7.90 18.81 -0.79
C LYS A 98 -7.74 17.31 -0.63
N VAL A 99 -7.04 16.93 0.43
CA VAL A 99 -6.83 15.55 0.87
C VAL A 99 -7.24 15.43 2.34
N GLU A 100 -8.05 14.43 2.65
CA GLU A 100 -8.41 14.09 4.03
C GLU A 100 -7.27 13.30 4.68
N VAL A 101 -6.82 13.75 5.84
CA VAL A 101 -5.79 13.09 6.64
C VAL A 101 -6.38 12.69 7.98
N GLU A 102 -6.25 11.42 8.32
CA GLU A 102 -6.72 10.85 9.58
C GLU A 102 -5.53 10.22 10.32
N VAL A 103 -5.29 10.64 11.55
CA VAL A 103 -4.25 10.06 12.41
C VAL A 103 -4.93 9.23 13.49
N VAL A 104 -4.61 7.94 13.54
CA VAL A 104 -5.27 6.95 14.39
C VAL A 104 -4.26 6.15 15.20
N GLN A 105 -4.76 5.51 16.27
CA GLN A 105 -4.04 4.45 16.96
C GLN A 105 -4.39 3.10 16.37
N LEU A 106 -3.41 2.20 16.29
CA LEU A 106 -3.67 0.81 15.93
C LEU A 106 -4.29 0.10 17.14
N THR A 107 -5.50 -0.40 16.96
CA THR A 107 -6.22 -1.23 17.94
C THR A 107 -5.89 -2.70 17.77
N ALA A 108 -5.71 -3.14 16.52
CA ALA A 108 -5.35 -4.49 16.16
C ALA A 108 -4.60 -4.50 14.83
N VAL A 109 -3.89 -5.59 14.58
CA VAL A 109 -3.24 -5.89 13.30
C VAL A 109 -3.85 -7.14 12.71
N ARG A 110 -3.76 -7.29 11.39
CA ARG A 110 -4.12 -8.50 10.66
C ARG A 110 -3.08 -8.85 9.62
N ILE A 111 -2.90 -10.13 9.39
CA ILE A 111 -2.09 -10.67 8.30
C ILE A 111 -2.94 -10.67 7.05
N TRP A 112 -2.51 -9.93 6.03
CA TRP A 112 -3.10 -10.03 4.71
C TRP A 112 -2.29 -10.98 3.84
N ALA A 113 -2.95 -12.05 3.39
CA ALA A 113 -2.41 -13.02 2.46
C ALA A 113 -3.39 -13.15 1.28
N PRO A 114 -2.90 -13.08 0.02
CA PRO A 114 -3.74 -13.25 -1.17
C PRO A 114 -4.48 -14.60 -1.20
N ILE A 115 -3.85 -15.66 -0.68
CA ILE A 115 -4.39 -17.01 -0.63
C ILE A 115 -4.04 -17.68 0.71
N THR A 116 -4.94 -18.52 1.22
CA THR A 116 -4.69 -19.36 2.40
C THR A 116 -4.42 -20.83 2.04
N ARG A 117 -4.53 -21.16 0.75
CA ARG A 117 -4.24 -22.49 0.21
C ARG A 117 -3.28 -22.34 -0.95
N MET A 118 -2.08 -22.91 -0.82
CA MET A 118 -1.02 -22.78 -1.81
C MET A 118 -0.41 -24.12 -2.17
N LYS A 119 0.16 -24.21 -3.37
CA LYS A 119 0.81 -25.42 -3.87
C LYS A 119 2.24 -25.51 -3.32
N THR A 120 2.76 -26.71 -3.11
CA THR A 120 4.19 -26.91 -2.80
C THR A 120 5.08 -26.27 -3.87
N GLY A 121 6.12 -25.56 -3.44
CA GLY A 121 7.07 -24.86 -4.30
C GLY A 121 6.63 -23.46 -4.75
N THR A 122 5.45 -22.97 -4.35
CA THR A 122 5.04 -21.60 -4.67
C THR A 122 5.47 -20.61 -3.58
N GLN A 123 5.71 -19.36 -3.99
CA GLN A 123 5.93 -18.23 -3.09
C GLN A 123 4.67 -17.35 -3.06
N MET A 124 4.41 -16.72 -1.92
CA MET A 124 3.33 -15.75 -1.75
C MET A 124 3.78 -14.57 -0.88
N PRO A 125 3.54 -13.33 -1.31
CA PRO A 125 3.78 -12.17 -0.47
C PRO A 125 2.69 -12.05 0.60
N VAL A 126 3.10 -11.72 1.82
CA VAL A 126 2.24 -11.51 2.98
C VAL A 126 2.66 -10.24 3.68
N TYR A 127 1.70 -9.43 4.14
CA TYR A 127 2.01 -8.20 4.86
C TYR A 127 1.01 -7.93 5.97
N VAL A 128 1.44 -7.09 6.91
CA VAL A 128 0.60 -6.63 8.01
C VAL A 128 -0.29 -5.49 7.54
N MET A 129 -1.55 -5.52 7.94
CA MET A 129 -2.46 -4.39 7.88
C MET A 129 -3.00 -4.09 9.28
N GLY A 130 -3.55 -2.90 9.46
CA GLY A 130 -4.44 -2.64 10.60
C GLY A 130 -5.81 -3.28 10.40
N ILE A 131 -6.71 -3.01 11.35
CA ILE A 131 -8.05 -3.63 11.37
C ILE A 131 -8.93 -3.11 10.23
N THR A 132 -8.81 -1.83 9.88
CA THR A 132 -9.53 -1.22 8.75
C THR A 132 -8.75 -1.37 7.45
N SER A 133 -9.44 -1.34 6.31
CA SER A 133 -8.81 -1.36 4.99
C SER A 133 -7.98 -0.12 4.67
N SER A 134 -8.19 0.99 5.38
CA SER A 134 -7.41 2.22 5.22
C SER A 134 -6.07 2.19 5.98
N GLN A 135 -5.92 1.32 6.99
CA GLN A 135 -4.69 1.13 7.74
C GLN A 135 -3.75 0.17 6.99
N THR A 136 -3.13 0.67 5.94
CA THR A 136 -2.19 -0.10 5.11
C THR A 136 -0.76 -0.01 5.67
N PRO A 137 0.21 -0.78 5.16
CA PRO A 137 1.61 -0.60 5.54
C PRO A 137 2.11 0.84 5.44
N PHE A 138 1.62 1.62 4.47
CA PHE A 138 1.99 3.03 4.31
C PHE A 138 1.52 3.91 5.46
N SER A 139 0.50 3.48 6.21
CA SER A 139 -0.02 4.19 7.38
C SER A 139 0.91 4.14 8.58
N PHE A 140 1.79 3.14 8.69
CA PHE A 140 2.57 2.90 9.91
C PHE A 140 4.03 2.48 9.72
N ALA A 141 4.43 1.96 8.57
CA ALA A 141 5.79 1.44 8.37
C ALA A 141 6.87 2.53 8.37
N SER A 142 6.51 3.78 8.09
CA SER A 142 7.41 4.94 8.10
C SER A 142 7.51 5.65 9.46
N ALA A 143 6.82 5.15 10.48
CA ALA A 143 6.72 5.84 11.76
C ALA A 143 8.06 6.00 12.48
N VAL A 144 8.25 7.16 13.10
CA VAL A 144 9.38 7.45 13.98
C VAL A 144 8.85 8.07 15.29
N PRO A 145 8.97 7.38 16.45
CA PRO A 145 9.54 6.04 16.66
C PRO A 145 8.83 4.92 15.87
N GLY A 146 9.56 3.88 15.49
CA GLY A 146 9.04 2.83 14.62
C GLY A 146 8.35 1.67 15.34
N LEU A 147 7.81 0.76 14.55
CA LEU A 147 7.27 -0.53 15.01
C LEU A 147 8.24 -1.66 14.67
N ALA A 148 8.25 -2.73 15.46
CA ALA A 148 9.04 -3.94 15.20
C ALA A 148 8.13 -5.13 14.89
N PHE A 149 8.41 -5.84 13.80
CA PHE A 149 7.58 -6.92 13.28
C PHE A 149 8.31 -8.27 13.43
N HIS A 150 7.70 -9.19 14.17
CA HIS A 150 8.24 -10.53 14.43
C HIS A 150 7.31 -11.58 13.83
N TRP A 151 7.81 -12.31 12.84
CA TRP A 151 7.08 -13.39 12.19
C TRP A 151 7.49 -14.75 12.75
N SER A 152 6.51 -15.63 12.89
CA SER A 152 6.71 -16.99 13.38
C SER A 152 5.78 -17.96 12.65
N VAL A 153 6.22 -19.21 12.52
CA VAL A 153 5.47 -20.29 11.86
C VAL A 153 5.39 -21.48 12.80
N THR A 154 4.21 -22.11 12.91
CA THR A 154 4.03 -23.29 13.76
C THR A 154 4.83 -24.49 13.27
N LYS A 155 4.82 -24.78 11.96
CA LYS A 155 5.55 -25.88 11.31
C LYS A 155 6.46 -25.38 10.19
N ARG A 156 7.74 -25.19 10.51
CA ARG A 156 8.77 -24.69 9.57
C ARG A 156 9.01 -25.62 8.38
N ASP A 157 8.75 -26.92 8.53
CA ASP A 157 8.87 -27.89 7.44
C ASP A 157 7.78 -27.70 6.36
N THR A 158 6.61 -27.18 6.74
CA THR A 158 5.48 -26.95 5.84
C THR A 158 5.60 -25.60 5.15
N LEU A 159 5.95 -24.55 5.89
CA LEU A 159 6.01 -23.17 5.38
C LEU A 159 7.27 -22.48 5.90
N ASP A 160 7.99 -21.86 4.98
CA ASP A 160 9.21 -21.10 5.25
C ASP A 160 8.93 -19.60 5.06
N VAL A 161 9.43 -18.76 5.96
CA VAL A 161 9.21 -17.29 5.92
C VAL A 161 10.54 -16.62 5.64
N LYS A 162 10.58 -15.84 4.57
CA LYS A 162 11.76 -15.10 4.15
C LYS A 162 11.46 -13.61 4.04
N THR A 163 12.48 -12.78 4.27
CA THR A 163 12.37 -11.36 3.98
C THR A 163 12.34 -11.15 2.46
N ARG A 164 11.68 -10.06 2.01
CA ARG A 164 11.58 -9.71 0.59
C ARG A 164 12.93 -9.49 -0.11
N HIS A 165 13.99 -9.27 0.66
CA HIS A 165 15.36 -9.04 0.15
C HIS A 165 16.31 -10.20 0.45
N SER A 166 15.77 -11.35 0.86
CA SER A 166 16.57 -12.54 1.17
C SER A 166 17.39 -13.04 -0.02
N GLU A 167 16.88 -12.88 -1.25
CA GLU A 167 17.61 -13.23 -2.48
C GLU A 167 18.87 -12.38 -2.68
N ALA A 168 18.83 -11.11 -2.25
CA ALA A 168 19.98 -10.20 -2.29
C ALA A 168 20.90 -10.36 -1.06
N SER A 169 20.66 -11.35 -0.19
CA SER A 169 21.36 -11.54 1.10
C SER A 169 21.31 -10.30 2.02
N VAL A 170 20.32 -9.43 1.84
CA VAL A 170 20.13 -8.24 2.69
C VAL A 170 19.24 -8.60 3.87
N GLN A 171 19.82 -8.60 5.08
CA GLN A 171 19.06 -8.74 6.31
C GLN A 171 18.47 -7.38 6.70
N LEU A 172 17.16 -7.23 6.48
CA LEU A 172 16.44 -6.07 6.98
C LEU A 172 16.29 -6.14 8.50
N PRO A 173 16.52 -5.03 9.23
CA PRO A 173 16.13 -4.92 10.63
C PRO A 173 14.63 -5.18 10.80
N ALA A 174 14.23 -5.67 11.99
CA ALA A 174 12.85 -6.01 12.31
C ALA A 174 11.83 -4.89 12.06
N LYS A 175 12.28 -3.62 12.03
CA LYS A 175 11.45 -2.45 11.73
C LYS A 175 10.90 -2.40 10.30
N TYR A 176 11.54 -3.07 9.35
CA TYR A 176 11.12 -3.10 7.95
C TYR A 176 10.46 -4.42 7.53
N ASN A 177 10.26 -5.35 8.47
CA ASN A 177 9.65 -6.65 8.21
C ASN A 177 8.11 -6.60 8.27
N PHE A 178 7.47 -5.48 7.93
CA PHE A 178 6.01 -5.41 7.82
C PHE A 178 5.46 -6.26 6.66
N ALA A 179 6.32 -6.66 5.72
CA ALA A 179 6.01 -7.54 4.60
C ALA A 179 7.10 -8.62 4.43
N VAL A 180 6.67 -9.86 4.21
CA VAL A 180 7.52 -11.05 4.07
C VAL A 180 7.00 -11.92 2.94
N ASP A 181 7.86 -12.81 2.44
CA ASP A 181 7.50 -13.83 1.46
C ASP A 181 7.44 -15.20 2.13
N VAL A 182 6.32 -15.90 1.93
CA VAL A 182 6.13 -17.25 2.45
C VAL A 182 6.23 -18.28 1.34
N HIS A 183 6.94 -19.38 1.63
CA HIS A 183 7.26 -20.43 0.67
C HIS A 183 6.66 -21.76 1.13
N GLY A 184 5.80 -22.36 0.30
CA GLY A 184 5.23 -23.67 0.57
C GLY A 184 6.26 -24.76 0.33
N ARG A 185 6.65 -25.50 1.37
CA ARG A 185 7.67 -26.56 1.33
C ARG A 185 7.03 -27.93 1.22
N VAL A 186 6.56 -28.47 2.36
CA VAL A 186 5.93 -29.78 2.47
C VAL A 186 4.41 -29.64 2.59
N LYS A 187 3.65 -30.65 2.13
CA LYS A 187 2.20 -30.68 2.34
C LYS A 187 1.84 -30.64 3.83
N GLY A 188 0.83 -29.85 4.17
CA GLY A 188 0.39 -29.73 5.55
C GLY A 188 -0.47 -28.49 5.80
N ARG A 189 -0.91 -28.35 7.04
CA ARG A 189 -1.51 -27.12 7.57
C ARG A 189 -0.57 -26.55 8.63
N THR A 190 -0.33 -25.25 8.58
CA THR A 190 0.50 -24.53 9.55
C THR A 190 -0.06 -23.14 9.83
N GLY A 191 0.13 -22.66 11.05
CA GLY A 191 -0.13 -21.27 11.42
C GLY A 191 1.03 -20.37 11.00
N LEU A 192 0.70 -19.18 10.54
CA LEU A 192 1.60 -18.05 10.36
C LEU A 192 1.15 -16.95 11.33
N LYS A 193 2.03 -16.57 12.26
CA LYS A 193 1.75 -15.59 13.30
C LYS A 193 2.70 -14.40 13.19
N VAL A 194 2.16 -13.20 13.36
CA VAL A 194 2.92 -11.95 13.46
C VAL A 194 2.69 -11.31 14.82
N VAL A 195 3.75 -10.77 15.41
CA VAL A 195 3.71 -9.94 16.62
C VAL A 195 4.35 -8.60 16.32
N VAL A 196 3.60 -7.53 16.53
CA VAL A 196 4.01 -6.14 16.28
C VAL A 196 4.18 -5.45 17.62
N LYS A 197 5.36 -4.88 17.84
CA LYS A 197 5.72 -4.17 19.08
C LYS A 197 6.06 -2.72 18.79
N VAL A 198 5.68 -1.82 19.69
CA VAL A 198 6.10 -0.42 19.64
C VAL A 198 7.53 -0.32 20.14
N LEU A 199 8.41 0.43 19.45
CA LEU A 199 9.77 0.67 19.92
C LEU A 199 9.82 1.66 21.09
N ASP A 200 8.89 2.61 21.12
CA ASP A 200 8.73 3.60 22.19
C ASP A 200 7.29 3.64 22.70
N PRO A 201 7.01 3.11 23.91
CA PRO A 201 5.68 3.13 24.51
C PRO A 201 5.10 4.54 24.70
N ALA A 202 5.93 5.59 24.81
CA ALA A 202 5.47 6.96 24.98
C ALA A 202 4.90 7.57 23.69
N ALA A 203 5.16 6.95 22.53
CA ALA A 203 4.69 7.43 21.23
C ALA A 203 3.17 7.28 21.02
N ASN A 204 2.46 6.60 21.94
CA ASN A 204 1.00 6.43 21.90
C ASN A 204 0.47 5.90 20.55
N GLN A 205 1.21 4.98 19.90
CA GLN A 205 0.85 4.46 18.57
C GLN A 205 -0.22 3.36 18.61
N PHE A 206 -0.32 2.64 19.73
CA PHE A 206 -1.30 1.57 19.94
C PHE A 206 -2.37 2.01 20.94
N TYR A 207 -3.59 1.49 20.76
CA TYR A 207 -4.68 1.72 21.69
C TYR A 207 -4.61 0.72 22.85
N MET A 208 -4.19 1.20 24.03
CA MET A 208 -4.18 0.43 25.29
C MET A 208 -3.43 -0.92 25.25
N ALA A 209 -2.52 -1.12 24.30
CA ALA A 209 -1.75 -2.36 24.13
C ALA A 209 -0.26 -2.07 23.94
N GLN A 210 0.61 -2.92 24.49
CA GLN A 210 2.06 -2.84 24.26
C GLN A 210 2.50 -3.65 23.03
N GLU A 211 1.74 -4.70 22.69
CA GLU A 211 1.96 -5.53 21.53
C GLU A 211 0.63 -5.93 20.89
N LEU A 212 0.63 -6.05 19.56
CA LEU A 212 -0.50 -6.53 18.77
C LEU A 212 -0.07 -7.79 18.02
N SER A 213 -0.97 -8.75 17.87
CA SER A 213 -0.66 -9.99 17.16
C SER A 213 -1.83 -10.51 16.34
N ASP A 214 -1.53 -11.23 15.27
CA ASP A 214 -2.50 -11.97 14.49
C ASP A 214 -1.91 -13.30 14.02
N GLU A 215 -2.78 -14.28 13.75
CA GLU A 215 -2.41 -15.61 13.29
C GLU A 215 -3.40 -16.14 12.25
N ILE A 216 -2.89 -16.57 11.10
CA ILE A 216 -3.68 -17.20 10.03
C ILE A 216 -3.22 -18.63 9.78
N GLN A 217 -4.14 -19.49 9.33
CA GLN A 217 -3.82 -20.85 8.94
C GLN A 217 -3.60 -20.95 7.43
N ILE A 218 -2.45 -21.49 7.03
CA ILE A 218 -2.08 -21.72 5.63
C ILE A 218 -2.02 -23.23 5.37
N GLN A 219 -2.69 -23.66 4.31
CA GLN A 219 -2.65 -25.04 3.82
C GLN A 219 -1.74 -25.13 2.59
N VAL A 220 -0.70 -25.95 2.69
CA VAL A 220 0.17 -26.32 1.57
C VAL A 220 -0.28 -27.69 1.05
N PHE A 221 -0.55 -27.79 -0.26
CA PHE A 221 -0.95 -29.03 -0.93
C PHE A 221 0.00 -29.39 -2.07
N GLU A 222 0.15 -30.68 -2.35
CA GLU A 222 1.04 -31.16 -3.42
C GLU A 222 0.48 -30.82 -4.80
N LYS A 223 1.37 -30.70 -5.78
CA LYS A 223 0.97 -30.67 -7.19
C LYS A 223 0.09 -31.88 -7.49
N LEU A 224 -1.07 -31.65 -8.11
CA LEU A 224 -1.88 -32.72 -8.65
C LEU A 224 -1.06 -33.43 -9.73
N HIS A 225 -0.91 -34.75 -9.60
CA HIS A 225 -0.24 -35.58 -10.60
C HIS A 225 -0.99 -36.91 -10.76
N LEU A 226 -0.84 -37.49 -11.94
CA LEU A 226 -1.42 -38.78 -12.28
C LEU A 226 -0.56 -39.88 -11.65
N VAL A 227 -1.20 -40.70 -10.83
CA VAL A 227 -0.58 -41.87 -10.18
C VAL A 227 -0.79 -43.12 -11.02
N ALA A 228 -1.94 -43.23 -11.70
CA ALA A 228 -2.21 -44.30 -12.66
C ALA A 228 -2.97 -43.75 -13.88
N PRO A 229 -2.50 -44.02 -15.11
CA PRO A 229 -1.19 -44.58 -15.45
C PRO A 229 -0.04 -43.63 -15.02
N GLY A 230 1.16 -44.16 -14.76
CA GLY A 230 2.33 -43.36 -14.35
C GLY A 230 2.94 -42.60 -15.53
N VAL A 231 2.16 -41.73 -16.16
CA VAL A 231 2.54 -40.95 -17.35
C VAL A 231 2.59 -39.48 -16.96
N GLU A 232 3.51 -38.72 -17.57
CA GLU A 232 3.53 -37.28 -17.39
C GLU A 232 2.19 -36.66 -17.87
N THR A 233 1.67 -35.75 -17.06
CA THR A 233 0.29 -35.24 -17.09
C THR A 233 -0.10 -34.42 -18.33
N GLU A 234 0.71 -34.44 -19.38
CA GLU A 234 0.48 -33.58 -20.54
C GLU A 234 -0.29 -34.29 -21.65
N GLN A 235 -0.03 -35.58 -21.89
CA GLN A 235 -0.68 -36.33 -22.98
C GLN A 235 -0.89 -37.81 -22.61
N ILE A 236 -2.09 -38.32 -22.91
CA ILE A 236 -2.41 -39.75 -22.82
C ILE A 236 -2.84 -40.21 -24.21
N LEU A 237 -2.03 -41.04 -24.86
CA LEU A 237 -2.37 -41.64 -26.14
C LEU A 237 -3.19 -42.92 -25.91
N MET A 238 -4.35 -43.02 -26.55
CA MET A 238 -5.26 -44.15 -26.43
C MET A 238 -5.79 -44.59 -27.79
N SER A 239 -6.01 -45.89 -27.96
CA SER A 239 -6.68 -46.42 -29.13
C SER A 239 -8.19 -46.11 -29.09
N PRO A 240 -8.86 -45.98 -30.26
CA PRO A 240 -10.31 -45.85 -30.31
C PRO A 240 -11.00 -47.00 -29.56
N ASN A 241 -12.07 -46.68 -28.81
CA ASN A 241 -12.83 -47.64 -28.00
C ASN A 241 -12.06 -48.33 -26.85
N SER A 242 -10.95 -47.76 -26.39
CA SER A 242 -10.25 -48.24 -25.19
C SER A 242 -10.70 -47.53 -23.91
N PHE A 243 -10.54 -48.20 -22.76
CA PHE A 243 -10.84 -47.66 -21.43
C PHE A 243 -9.57 -47.59 -20.59
N ILE A 244 -9.37 -46.47 -19.89
CA ILE A 244 -8.28 -46.30 -18.94
C ILE A 244 -8.79 -45.80 -17.60
N LYS A 245 -8.33 -46.41 -16.51
CA LYS A 245 -8.66 -45.96 -15.15
C LYS A 245 -7.64 -44.92 -14.71
N LEU A 246 -8.07 -43.66 -14.62
CA LEU A 246 -7.24 -42.58 -14.12
C LEU A 246 -7.30 -42.53 -12.59
N ARG A 247 -6.13 -42.46 -11.94
CA ARG A 247 -5.99 -42.22 -10.50
C ARG A 247 -5.00 -41.08 -10.30
N THR A 248 -5.37 -40.09 -9.49
CA THR A 248 -4.47 -38.99 -9.11
C THR A 248 -3.99 -39.18 -7.68
N ASN A 249 -3.09 -38.31 -7.21
CA ASN A 249 -2.62 -38.27 -5.82
C ASN A 249 -3.64 -37.65 -4.83
N ARG A 250 -4.90 -37.56 -5.23
CA ARG A 250 -6.00 -36.97 -4.46
C ARG A 250 -7.10 -37.99 -4.20
#